data_AF-A0A670I1D6-F1
#
_entry.id   AF-A0A670I1D6-F1
#
_cell.length_a   1.000
_cell.length_b   1.000
_cell.length_c   1.000
_cell.angle_alpha   90.00
_cell.angle_beta   90.00
_cell.angle_gamma   90.00
#
_symmetry.space_group_name_H-M   'P 1'
#
loop_
_entity.id
_entity.type
_entity.pdbx_description
1 polymer ?
#
loop_
_entity_poly.entity_id
_entity_poly.type
_entity_poly.pdbx_seq_one_letter_code
_entity_poly.pdbx_strand_id
1 'polypeptide(L)'
;MAQRKWIEKSLSPSLLILELQNNNNNQTNHIPATPTPTPIKLPGHTIELQHSNHTLRLKGGTNAEMAPQIDYTVMVFKPMVEKFNLTLDCDIKRRGYYPKGGGEVIIWMSPVKQLSPIDLTDRGTVTKIHGRAFVAGALPVKLAKDMASAAGRCIRKEIRDLDVNIEAVREPDNEAFGTGSGIIIVAETSTGCLLAGSSLGKRGKNADKVGIEAAEMLLGNLRHGGAVDDYLQDQLIIFMALANGLSRVKTGPITLHTKTAIHFAEQLTKAKFTVAKSEEDVSPKDAYIIECQGVGLLNTNL
;
A
#
# COMPACT_ATOMS: atom_id res chain seq x y z
N MET A 1 9.47 30.98 5.42
CA MET A 1 10.77 30.29 5.60
C MET A 1 10.64 28.88 6.18
N ALA A 2 9.77 28.65 7.18
CA ALA A 2 9.49 27.31 7.73
C ALA A 2 8.79 26.35 6.72
N GLN A 3 7.91 26.85 5.85
CA GLN A 3 7.25 26.09 4.79
C GLN A 3 8.22 25.55 3.72
N ARG A 4 9.25 26.32 3.34
CA ARG A 4 10.29 25.87 2.39
C ARG A 4 11.18 24.76 2.97
N LYS A 5 11.55 24.84 4.25
CA LYS A 5 12.33 23.79 4.95
C LYS A 5 11.57 22.47 5.10
N TRP A 6 10.24 22.50 5.07
CA TRP A 6 9.39 21.29 5.11
C TRP A 6 9.34 20.62 3.72
N ILE A 7 9.21 21.42 2.67
CA ILE A 7 9.24 20.99 1.27
C ILE A 7 10.64 20.47 0.87
N GLU A 8 11.74 21.10 1.30
CA GLU A 8 13.10 20.59 1.05
C GLU A 8 13.37 19.23 1.74
N LYS A 9 12.64 18.90 2.81
CA LYS A 9 12.68 17.58 3.48
C LYS A 9 11.74 16.55 2.86
N SER A 10 10.85 16.94 1.95
CA SER A 10 9.79 16.08 1.38
C SER A 10 10.26 15.10 0.30
N LEU A 11 11.52 15.20 -0.10
CA LEU A 11 12.22 14.20 -0.93
C LEU A 11 13.09 13.23 -0.10
N SER A 12 13.05 13.34 1.23
CA SER A 12 13.68 12.35 2.10
C SER A 12 12.71 11.17 2.34
N PRO A 13 13.21 9.93 2.51
CA PRO A 13 12.40 8.75 2.90
C PRO A 13 11.46 9.01 4.09
N SER A 14 11.74 10.03 4.90
CA SER A 14 10.99 10.50 6.06
C SER A 14 9.52 10.89 5.84
N LEU A 15 9.06 11.13 4.61
CA LEU A 15 7.66 11.48 4.32
C LEU A 15 6.85 10.31 3.73
N LEU A 16 7.49 9.39 3.00
CA LEU A 16 6.95 8.03 2.76
C LEU A 16 6.60 7.35 4.09
N ILE A 17 7.43 7.63 5.11
CA ILE A 17 7.22 7.22 6.51
C ILE A 17 5.92 7.81 7.09
N LEU A 18 5.56 9.06 6.79
CA LEU A 18 4.33 9.67 7.30
C LEU A 18 3.08 9.03 6.68
N GLU A 19 3.13 8.63 5.42
CA GLU A 19 2.03 7.92 4.75
C GLU A 19 1.86 6.47 5.24
N LEU A 20 2.98 5.78 5.50
CA LEU A 20 2.96 4.48 6.19
C LEU A 20 2.49 4.61 7.66
N GLN A 21 2.60 5.79 8.27
CA GLN A 21 2.17 6.07 9.65
C GLN A 21 0.72 6.57 9.76
N ASN A 22 0.17 7.27 8.75
CA ASN A 22 -1.14 7.94 8.85
C ASN A 22 -2.36 7.02 8.71
N ASN A 23 -2.15 5.73 8.39
CA ASN A 23 -3.22 4.73 8.44
C ASN A 23 -3.60 4.29 9.87
N ASN A 24 -3.02 4.89 10.92
CA ASN A 24 -3.43 4.66 12.29
C ASN A 24 -3.44 5.97 13.12
N ASN A 25 -4.66 6.46 13.37
CA ASN A 25 -5.09 7.44 14.39
C ASN A 25 -5.09 8.95 14.06
N ASN A 26 -6.30 9.52 14.17
CA ASN A 26 -6.58 10.89 14.57
C ASN A 26 -5.78 11.27 15.82
N GLN A 27 -4.79 12.16 15.69
CA GLN A 27 -4.55 13.28 16.64
C GLN A 27 -3.36 14.13 16.19
N THR A 28 -3.59 15.44 16.11
CA THR A 28 -2.59 16.49 15.90
C THR A 28 -1.58 16.52 17.05
N ASN A 29 -0.28 16.55 16.76
CA ASN A 29 0.72 17.05 17.72
C ASN A 29 1.93 17.69 17.03
N HIS A 30 2.30 18.87 17.54
CA HIS A 30 3.46 19.67 17.14
C HIS A 30 4.79 18.93 17.42
N ILE A 31 5.73 18.99 16.46
CA ILE A 31 7.10 18.47 16.62
C ILE A 31 8.09 19.64 16.62
N PRO A 32 8.91 19.85 17.68
CA PRO A 32 10.03 20.78 17.64
C PRO A 32 11.24 20.15 16.95
N ALA A 33 11.93 20.93 16.11
CA ALA A 33 13.11 20.50 15.38
C ALA A 33 14.34 20.40 16.31
N THR A 34 14.84 19.19 16.56
CA THR A 34 16.20 18.95 17.10
C THR A 34 16.90 17.80 16.36
N PRO A 35 18.24 17.81 16.24
CA PRO A 35 18.99 16.93 15.34
C PRO A 35 19.50 15.62 15.98
N THR A 36 18.85 15.12 17.04
CA THR A 36 19.18 13.83 17.67
C THR A 36 18.00 12.87 17.58
N PRO A 37 18.23 11.56 17.41
CA PRO A 37 17.15 10.58 17.19
C PRO A 37 16.38 10.37 18.49
N THR A 38 15.29 11.11 18.66
CA THR A 38 14.32 10.86 19.73
C THR A 38 13.34 9.78 19.26
N PRO A 39 13.20 8.64 19.95
CA PRO A 39 12.23 7.62 19.57
C PRO A 39 10.81 8.19 19.64
N ILE A 40 10.08 8.16 18.51
CA ILE A 40 8.66 8.49 18.48
C ILE A 40 7.91 7.25 18.98
N LYS A 41 7.36 7.32 20.21
CA LYS A 41 6.51 6.27 20.78
C LYS A 41 5.06 6.52 20.36
N LEU A 42 4.53 5.68 19.47
CA LEU A 42 3.09 5.53 19.27
C LEU A 42 2.61 4.34 20.11
N PRO A 43 1.41 4.38 20.70
CA PRO A 43 0.90 3.27 21.49
C PRO A 43 0.81 2.01 20.63
N GLY A 44 1.57 0.97 21.00
CA GLY A 44 1.62 -0.33 20.29
C GLY A 44 2.75 -0.50 19.27
N HIS A 45 3.51 0.56 18.93
CA HIS A 45 4.57 0.52 17.92
C HIS A 45 5.81 1.30 18.37
N THR A 46 6.96 0.62 18.49
CA THR A 46 8.26 1.28 18.66
C THR A 46 8.98 1.24 17.32
N ILE A 47 9.00 2.38 16.61
CA ILE A 47 9.79 2.55 15.38
C ILE A 47 11.15 3.11 15.79
N GLU A 48 12.19 2.28 15.77
CA GLU A 48 13.58 2.73 15.92
C GLU A 48 14.11 3.20 14.56
N LEU A 49 14.23 4.51 14.37
CA LEU A 49 14.78 5.10 13.15
C LEU A 49 16.32 5.11 13.25
N GLN A 50 16.99 4.21 12.53
CA GLN A 50 18.43 4.30 12.28
C GLN A 50 18.64 4.78 10.83
N HIS A 51 19.25 5.96 10.66
CA HIS A 51 19.37 6.64 9.36
C HIS A 51 20.80 6.49 8.80
N SER A 52 20.91 5.95 7.58
CA SER A 52 21.91 6.39 6.60
C SER A 52 21.13 7.02 5.44
N ASN A 53 21.70 7.97 4.71
CA ASN A 53 20.98 8.98 3.91
C ASN A 53 19.80 8.48 3.03
N HIS A 54 19.76 7.19 2.68
CA HIS A 54 18.77 6.56 1.80
C HIS A 54 18.24 5.21 2.30
N THR A 55 18.58 4.79 3.53
CA THR A 55 18.16 3.51 4.11
C THR A 55 17.43 3.73 5.43
N LEU A 56 16.35 3.00 5.61
CA LEU A 56 15.51 3.04 6.78
C LEU A 56 15.29 1.62 7.30
N ARG A 57 15.61 1.41 8.58
CA ARG A 57 15.25 0.19 9.30
C ARG A 57 13.98 0.45 10.09
N LEU A 58 12.92 -0.27 9.78
CA LEU A 58 11.64 -0.22 10.49
C LEU A 58 11.46 -1.47 11.34
N LYS A 59 11.01 -1.30 12.58
CA LYS A 59 10.64 -2.40 13.48
C LYS A 59 9.20 -2.23 13.94
N GLY A 60 8.46 -3.33 14.06
CA GLY A 60 7.05 -3.28 14.47
C GLY A 60 6.19 -4.44 13.98
N GLY A 61 4.90 -4.18 13.79
CA GLY A 61 4.00 -5.14 13.13
C GLY A 61 4.12 -5.02 11.62
N THR A 62 4.18 -6.15 10.90
CA THR A 62 4.20 -6.17 9.43
C THR A 62 2.84 -6.50 8.82
N ASN A 63 1.93 -7.09 9.61
CA ASN A 63 0.61 -7.51 9.17
C ASN A 63 -0.40 -7.19 10.30
N ALA A 64 -0.85 -5.93 10.35
CA ALA A 64 -1.78 -5.41 11.36
C ALA A 64 -3.22 -5.33 10.82
N GLU A 65 -4.24 -5.38 11.69
CA GLU A 65 -5.66 -5.46 11.26
C GLU A 65 -6.17 -4.18 10.58
N MET A 66 -5.60 -3.02 10.92
CA MET A 66 -6.03 -1.70 10.43
C MET A 66 -5.08 -1.10 9.38
N ALA A 67 -4.18 -1.89 8.80
CA ALA A 67 -3.23 -1.41 7.79
C ALA A 67 -3.01 -2.46 6.70
N PRO A 68 -2.63 -2.04 5.48
CA PRO A 68 -2.16 -2.98 4.47
C PRO A 68 -1.02 -3.84 5.01
N GLN A 69 -1.03 -5.10 4.59
CA GLN A 69 0.01 -6.07 4.92
C GLN A 69 1.33 -5.67 4.25
N ILE A 70 2.50 -5.99 4.81
CA ILE A 70 3.80 -5.66 4.20
C ILE A 70 3.94 -6.23 2.78
N ASP A 71 3.28 -7.36 2.52
CA ASP A 71 3.21 -7.98 1.20
C ASP A 71 2.55 -7.05 0.18
N TYR A 72 1.55 -6.26 0.59
CA TYR A 72 0.95 -5.23 -0.26
C TYR A 72 1.99 -4.17 -0.66
N THR A 73 2.85 -3.77 0.27
CA THR A 73 3.92 -2.81 -0.01
C THR A 73 4.85 -3.33 -1.11
N VAL A 74 5.25 -4.60 -1.04
CA VAL A 74 6.18 -5.21 -2.00
C VAL A 74 5.50 -5.54 -3.33
N MET A 75 4.29 -6.10 -3.28
CA MET A 75 3.60 -6.66 -4.45
C MET A 75 2.77 -5.63 -5.23
N VAL A 76 2.33 -4.53 -4.59
CA VAL A 76 1.43 -3.54 -5.20
C VAL A 76 2.02 -2.14 -5.11
N PHE A 77 2.25 -1.62 -3.90
CA PHE A 77 2.65 -0.23 -3.75
C PHE A 77 3.98 0.08 -4.44
N LYS A 78 5.05 -0.68 -4.15
CA LYS A 78 6.39 -0.53 -4.74
C LYS A 78 6.34 -0.42 -6.27
N PRO A 79 5.87 -1.43 -7.02
CA PRO A 79 5.87 -1.37 -8.48
C PRO A 79 5.02 -0.22 -9.03
N MET A 80 3.98 0.21 -8.31
CA MET A 80 3.12 1.32 -8.72
C MET A 80 3.76 2.69 -8.46
N VAL A 81 4.47 2.88 -7.35
CA VAL A 81 5.17 4.15 -7.08
C VAL A 81 6.46 4.31 -7.88
N GLU A 82 7.12 3.21 -8.28
CA GLU A 82 8.28 3.27 -9.16
C GLU A 82 7.94 3.86 -10.55
N LYS A 83 6.66 3.85 -10.95
CA LYS A 83 6.18 4.56 -12.16
C LYS A 83 6.38 6.08 -12.10
N PHE A 84 6.58 6.67 -10.91
CA PHE A 84 6.96 8.08 -10.75
C PHE A 84 8.46 8.33 -11.00
N ASN A 85 9.18 7.39 -11.62
CA ASN A 85 10.61 7.47 -11.88
C ASN A 85 11.45 7.55 -10.59
N LEU A 86 11.09 6.71 -9.61
CA LEU A 86 11.87 6.47 -8.39
C LEU A 86 12.21 4.98 -8.28
N THR A 87 13.19 4.66 -7.44
CA THR A 87 13.50 3.26 -7.10
C THR A 87 13.32 3.07 -5.62
N LEU A 88 12.50 2.09 -5.24
CA LEU A 88 12.19 1.73 -3.86
C LEU A 88 12.51 0.26 -3.67
N ASP A 89 13.31 -0.07 -2.67
CA ASP A 89 13.52 -1.45 -2.26
C ASP A 89 13.04 -1.70 -0.84
N CYS A 90 12.55 -2.91 -0.59
CA CYS A 90 11.91 -3.30 0.65
C CYS A 90 12.29 -4.75 0.96
N ASP A 91 13.21 -4.90 1.92
CA ASP A 91 13.73 -6.18 2.36
C ASP A 91 13.11 -6.54 3.71
N ILE A 92 12.27 -7.59 3.69
CA ILE A 92 11.56 -8.09 4.87
C ILE A 92 12.51 -9.03 5.63
N LYS A 93 13.29 -8.49 6.56
CA LYS A 93 14.20 -9.26 7.41
C LYS A 93 13.47 -10.19 8.38
N ARG A 94 12.33 -9.72 8.91
CA ARG A 94 11.51 -10.50 9.83
C ARG A 94 10.06 -10.03 9.79
N ARG A 95 9.12 -10.96 9.73
CA ARG A 95 7.68 -10.65 9.85
C ARG A 95 7.28 -10.56 11.31
N GLY A 96 6.39 -9.62 11.63
CA GLY A 96 5.92 -9.36 12.99
C GLY A 96 4.42 -9.36 13.08
N TYR A 97 3.85 -10.37 13.74
CA TYR A 97 2.39 -10.53 13.83
C TYR A 97 1.84 -9.98 15.15
N TYR A 98 0.70 -9.30 15.08
CA TYR A 98 -0.04 -8.82 16.26
C TYR A 98 -0.42 -10.00 17.19
N PRO A 99 -0.42 -9.83 18.54
CA PRO A 99 -0.09 -8.61 19.29
C PRO A 99 1.41 -8.43 19.57
N LYS A 100 2.24 -9.44 19.27
CA LYS A 100 3.65 -9.42 19.66
C LYS A 100 4.51 -8.48 18.79
N GLY A 101 4.15 -8.27 17.53
CA GLY A 101 4.90 -7.44 16.60
C GLY A 101 6.29 -8.02 16.35
N GLY A 102 7.34 -7.21 16.50
CA GLY A 102 8.73 -7.67 16.42
C GLY A 102 9.27 -7.90 15.00
N GLY A 103 8.51 -7.55 13.98
CA GLY A 103 8.97 -7.55 12.60
C GLY A 103 10.03 -6.49 12.36
N GLU A 104 10.77 -6.68 11.28
CA GLU A 104 11.87 -5.86 10.85
C GLU A 104 11.90 -5.79 9.33
N VAL A 105 11.89 -4.57 8.79
CA VAL A 105 11.95 -4.30 7.36
C VAL A 105 13.03 -3.26 7.12
N ILE A 106 13.83 -3.46 6.08
CA ILE A 106 14.80 -2.48 5.60
C ILE A 106 14.26 -1.91 4.30
N ILE A 107 13.97 -0.62 4.31
CA ILE A 107 13.54 0.13 3.13
C ILE A 107 14.72 0.95 2.63
N TRP A 108 14.96 0.91 1.33
CA TRP A 108 15.94 1.74 0.66
C TRP A 108 15.28 2.49 -0.49
N MET A 109 15.66 3.74 -0.72
CA MET A 109 15.13 4.52 -1.84
C MET A 109 16.23 5.37 -2.47
N SER A 110 16.38 5.28 -3.79
CA SER A 110 17.33 6.14 -4.51
C SER A 110 16.87 7.59 -4.50
N PRO A 111 17.78 8.56 -4.29
CA PRO A 111 17.49 9.96 -4.53
C PRO A 111 17.02 10.19 -5.96
N VAL A 112 15.93 10.95 -6.11
CA VAL A 112 15.43 11.38 -7.42
C VAL A 112 15.55 12.89 -7.53
N LYS A 113 15.91 13.37 -8.72
CA LYS A 113 15.98 14.82 -9.00
C LYS A 113 14.58 15.43 -8.99
N GLN A 114 13.62 14.70 -9.53
CA GLN A 114 12.22 15.10 -9.68
C GLN A 114 11.39 13.85 -9.96
N LEU A 115 10.14 13.83 -9.51
CA LEU A 115 9.19 12.75 -9.81
C LEU A 115 8.49 13.00 -11.15
N SER A 116 8.27 11.92 -11.90
CA SER A 116 7.49 11.93 -13.15
C SER A 116 6.01 11.74 -12.86
N PRO A 117 5.10 12.41 -13.60
CA PRO A 117 3.68 12.17 -13.46
C PRO A 117 3.32 10.79 -14.03
N ILE A 118 2.18 10.26 -13.59
CA ILE A 118 1.66 8.96 -14.04
C ILE A 118 0.29 9.10 -14.71
N ASP A 119 -0.02 8.18 -15.60
CA ASP A 119 -1.36 8.02 -16.15
C ASP A 119 -1.82 6.56 -15.95
N LEU A 120 -2.75 6.37 -15.03
CA LEU A 120 -3.40 5.11 -14.71
C LEU A 120 -4.90 5.22 -14.98
N THR A 121 -5.26 5.74 -16.15
CA THR A 121 -6.67 5.82 -16.58
C THR A 121 -7.14 4.57 -17.31
N ASP A 122 -6.24 3.91 -18.05
CA ASP A 122 -6.50 2.64 -18.70
C ASP A 122 -6.07 1.44 -17.82
N ARG A 123 -7.08 0.73 -17.32
CA ARG A 123 -6.87 -0.51 -16.55
C ARG A 123 -6.53 -1.70 -17.44
N GLY A 124 -6.97 -1.72 -18.69
CA GLY A 124 -6.95 -2.92 -19.53
C GLY A 124 -7.74 -4.10 -18.93
N THR A 125 -7.31 -5.32 -19.28
CA THR A 125 -7.93 -6.57 -18.85
C THR A 125 -7.06 -7.28 -17.82
N VAL A 126 -7.67 -8.01 -16.89
CA VAL A 126 -6.92 -8.85 -15.94
C VAL A 126 -6.25 -9.99 -16.70
N THR A 127 -4.92 -10.11 -16.57
CA THR A 127 -4.09 -11.11 -17.27
C THR A 127 -3.66 -12.25 -16.35
N LYS A 128 -3.58 -12.00 -15.04
CA LYS A 128 -3.16 -12.99 -14.04
C LYS A 128 -3.70 -12.64 -12.66
N ILE A 129 -4.05 -13.66 -11.88
CA ILE A 129 -4.26 -13.50 -10.44
C ILE A 129 -3.26 -14.37 -9.70
N HIS A 130 -2.55 -13.77 -8.76
CA HIS A 130 -1.57 -14.47 -7.95
C HIS A 130 -1.55 -13.96 -6.52
N GLY A 131 -0.93 -14.69 -5.62
CA GLY A 131 -0.91 -14.28 -4.23
C GLY A 131 -0.21 -15.27 -3.32
N ARG A 132 -0.29 -15.00 -2.02
CA ARG A 132 0.18 -15.91 -0.99
C ARG A 132 -0.78 -15.95 0.19
N ALA A 133 -1.03 -17.14 0.68
CA ALA A 133 -1.64 -17.42 1.96
C ALA A 133 -0.54 -17.90 2.90
N PHE A 134 -0.39 -17.31 4.08
CA PHE A 134 0.69 -17.61 5.00
C PHE A 134 0.19 -18.00 6.38
N VAL A 135 1.01 -18.78 7.08
CA VAL A 135 0.93 -19.03 8.53
C VAL A 135 2.30 -18.87 9.15
N ALA A 136 2.35 -18.50 10.42
CA ALA A 136 3.58 -18.38 11.21
C ALA A 136 3.37 -18.91 12.63
N GLY A 137 4.48 -19.29 13.27
CA GLY A 137 4.49 -19.80 14.64
C GLY A 137 3.79 -21.14 14.78
N ALA A 138 2.86 -21.23 15.74
CA ALA A 138 2.21 -22.49 16.11
C ALA A 138 1.11 -22.96 15.14
N LEU A 139 0.84 -22.21 14.05
CA LEU A 139 -0.26 -22.52 13.15
C LEU A 139 0.14 -23.54 12.07
N PRO A 140 -0.70 -24.55 11.80
CA PRO A 140 -0.43 -25.54 10.77
C PRO A 140 -0.58 -24.96 9.35
N VAL A 141 0.31 -25.36 8.44
CA VAL A 141 0.28 -24.94 7.01
C VAL A 141 -1.04 -25.25 6.32
N LYS A 142 -1.81 -26.22 6.84
CA LYS A 142 -3.16 -26.53 6.35
C LYS A 142 -4.07 -25.29 6.32
N LEU A 143 -3.97 -24.39 7.30
CA LEU A 143 -4.78 -23.16 7.32
C LEU A 143 -4.47 -22.26 6.11
N ALA A 144 -3.20 -22.16 5.70
CA ALA A 144 -2.83 -21.43 4.48
C ALA A 144 -3.39 -22.09 3.22
N LYS A 145 -3.37 -23.42 3.15
CA LYS A 145 -3.97 -24.18 2.03
C LYS A 145 -5.48 -23.98 1.96
N ASP A 146 -6.16 -24.01 3.10
CA ASP A 146 -7.61 -23.81 3.21
C ASP A 146 -7.98 -22.37 2.76
N MET A 147 -7.25 -21.36 3.23
CA MET A 147 -7.38 -19.96 2.77
C MET A 147 -7.22 -19.83 1.25
N ALA A 148 -6.12 -20.36 0.70
CA ALA A 148 -5.82 -20.30 -0.73
C ALA A 148 -6.89 -21.01 -1.58
N SER A 149 -7.34 -22.19 -1.13
CA SER A 149 -8.38 -22.95 -1.83
C SER A 149 -9.73 -22.21 -1.81
N ALA A 150 -10.15 -21.68 -0.66
CA ALA A 150 -11.39 -20.93 -0.54
C ALA A 150 -11.41 -19.65 -1.38
N ALA A 151 -10.31 -18.89 -1.35
CA ALA A 151 -10.11 -17.73 -2.20
C ALA A 151 -10.18 -18.08 -3.69
N GLY A 152 -9.43 -19.11 -4.11
CA GLY A 152 -9.42 -19.56 -5.50
C GLY A 152 -10.78 -20.07 -5.98
N ARG A 153 -11.58 -20.70 -5.12
CA ARG A 153 -12.97 -21.09 -5.44
C ARG A 153 -13.89 -19.86 -5.58
N CYS A 154 -13.74 -18.86 -4.71
CA CYS A 154 -14.51 -17.62 -4.76
C CYS A 154 -14.24 -16.85 -6.06
N ILE A 155 -12.96 -16.62 -6.40
CA ILE A 155 -12.56 -15.90 -7.62
C ILE A 155 -13.07 -16.60 -8.89
N ARG A 156 -12.96 -17.94 -8.95
CA ARG A 156 -13.42 -18.71 -10.12
C ARG A 156 -14.93 -18.68 -10.37
N LYS A 157 -15.74 -18.21 -9.41
CA LYS A 157 -17.18 -17.99 -9.65
C LYS A 157 -17.43 -16.84 -10.62
N GLU A 158 -16.56 -15.82 -10.61
CA GLU A 158 -16.68 -14.62 -11.46
C GLU A 158 -15.67 -14.61 -12.60
N ILE A 159 -14.46 -15.12 -12.38
CA ILE A 159 -13.36 -15.11 -13.36
C ILE A 159 -12.94 -16.56 -13.64
N ARG A 160 -13.53 -17.17 -14.67
CA ARG A 160 -13.40 -18.62 -14.94
C ARG A 160 -12.12 -19.01 -15.66
N ASP A 161 -11.72 -18.24 -16.66
CA ASP A 161 -10.69 -18.62 -17.63
C ASP A 161 -9.32 -17.97 -17.36
N LEU A 162 -9.05 -17.64 -16.10
CA LEU A 162 -7.80 -16.99 -15.70
C LEU A 162 -6.96 -17.88 -14.79
N ASP A 163 -5.65 -17.83 -14.97
CA ASP A 163 -4.71 -18.46 -14.04
C ASP A 163 -4.80 -17.78 -12.66
N VAL A 164 -5.08 -18.59 -11.63
CA VAL A 164 -5.20 -18.16 -10.23
C VAL A 164 -4.21 -18.99 -9.41
N ASN A 165 -3.05 -18.39 -9.11
CA ASN A 165 -1.97 -19.03 -8.36
C ASN A 165 -1.75 -18.38 -6.99
N ILE A 166 -2.30 -19.00 -5.95
CA ILE A 166 -2.13 -18.54 -4.56
C ILE A 166 -1.27 -19.56 -3.81
N GLU A 167 -0.04 -19.18 -3.49
CA GLU A 167 0.91 -20.04 -2.79
C GLU A 167 0.57 -20.15 -1.30
N ALA A 168 0.51 -21.37 -0.76
CA ALA A 168 0.32 -21.60 0.66
C ALA A 168 1.68 -21.81 1.35
N VAL A 169 2.08 -20.86 2.21
CA VAL A 169 3.41 -20.80 2.83
C VAL A 169 3.33 -20.92 4.34
N ARG A 170 4.29 -21.61 4.96
CA ARG A 170 4.59 -21.47 6.38
C ARG A 170 5.88 -20.66 6.51
N GLU A 171 5.80 -19.53 7.19
CA GLU A 171 6.98 -18.70 7.44
C GLU A 171 8.00 -19.48 8.29
N PRO A 172 9.30 -19.42 7.96
CA PRO A 172 10.35 -19.98 8.80
C PRO A 172 10.35 -19.35 10.20
N ASP A 173 10.63 -20.15 11.23
CA ASP A 173 10.57 -19.69 12.63
C ASP A 173 11.61 -18.60 12.95
N ASN A 174 12.71 -18.54 12.19
CA ASN A 174 13.73 -17.50 12.28
C ASN A 174 13.38 -16.21 11.50
N GLU A 175 12.39 -16.26 10.61
CA GLU A 175 11.98 -15.15 9.73
C GLU A 175 10.63 -14.55 10.13
N ALA A 176 9.98 -15.08 11.17
CA ALA A 176 8.73 -14.57 11.70
C ALA A 176 8.71 -14.56 13.24
N PHE A 177 8.18 -13.49 13.82
CA PHE A 177 7.92 -13.39 15.26
C PHE A 177 6.42 -13.37 15.56
N GLY A 178 6.03 -14.22 16.51
CA GLY A 178 4.64 -14.40 16.91
C GLY A 178 3.89 -15.45 16.08
N THR A 179 2.59 -15.51 16.31
CA THR A 179 1.68 -16.44 15.64
C THR A 179 0.72 -15.61 14.80
N GLY A 180 0.63 -15.91 13.51
CA GLY A 180 -0.24 -15.16 12.60
C GLY A 180 -0.57 -15.96 11.36
N SER A 181 -1.68 -15.61 10.72
CA SER A 181 -2.04 -16.16 9.42
C SER A 181 -2.77 -15.10 8.62
N GLY A 182 -2.73 -15.21 7.31
CA GLY A 182 -3.42 -14.28 6.43
C GLY A 182 -3.23 -14.66 4.98
N ILE A 183 -3.80 -13.84 4.12
CA ILE A 183 -3.75 -14.01 2.69
C ILE A 183 -3.72 -12.63 2.02
N ILE A 184 -2.96 -12.54 0.94
CA ILE A 184 -3.00 -11.43 -0.03
C ILE A 184 -3.10 -12.03 -1.43
N ILE A 185 -3.95 -11.41 -2.24
CA ILE A 185 -4.22 -11.79 -3.62
C ILE A 185 -4.12 -10.53 -4.46
N VAL A 186 -3.43 -10.60 -5.59
CA VAL A 186 -3.17 -9.51 -6.51
C VAL A 186 -3.65 -9.91 -7.90
N ALA A 187 -4.43 -9.04 -8.53
CA ALA A 187 -4.75 -9.07 -9.94
C ALA A 187 -3.79 -8.15 -10.70
N GLU A 188 -3.15 -8.70 -11.73
CA GLU A 188 -2.33 -7.96 -12.68
C GLU A 188 -3.12 -7.75 -13.96
N THR A 189 -2.98 -6.58 -14.58
CA THR A 189 -3.65 -6.24 -15.83
C THR A 189 -2.68 -6.06 -16.98
N SER A 190 -3.22 -6.07 -18.21
CA SER A 190 -2.45 -5.90 -19.45
C SER A 190 -1.73 -4.54 -19.56
N THR A 191 -2.15 -3.53 -18.80
CA THR A 191 -1.52 -2.20 -18.74
C THR A 191 -0.59 -2.05 -17.52
N GLY A 192 -0.36 -3.14 -16.78
CA GLY A 192 0.49 -3.16 -15.60
C GLY A 192 -0.15 -2.46 -14.39
N CYS A 193 -1.48 -2.46 -14.29
CA CYS A 193 -2.17 -2.12 -13.04
C CYS A 193 -2.15 -3.31 -12.09
N LEU A 194 -2.09 -3.02 -10.79
CA LEU A 194 -2.05 -3.99 -9.72
C LEU A 194 -3.14 -3.64 -8.71
N LEU A 195 -4.07 -4.57 -8.49
CA LEU A 195 -5.16 -4.43 -7.52
C LEU A 195 -5.12 -5.61 -6.58
N ALA A 196 -5.29 -5.37 -5.28
CA ALA A 196 -5.23 -6.44 -4.29
C ALA A 196 -6.49 -6.58 -3.43
N GLY A 197 -6.63 -7.77 -2.87
CA GLY A 197 -7.49 -8.05 -1.74
C GLY A 197 -6.72 -8.84 -0.69
N SER A 198 -6.95 -8.54 0.59
CA SER A 198 -6.24 -9.20 1.67
C SER A 198 -7.13 -9.39 2.90
N SER A 199 -6.80 -10.39 3.72
CA SER A 199 -7.47 -10.62 5.00
C SER A 199 -6.53 -11.31 5.96
N LEU A 200 -6.66 -10.99 7.24
CA LEU A 200 -5.92 -11.64 8.32
C LEU A 200 -6.80 -12.65 9.04
N GLY A 201 -6.15 -13.73 9.46
CA GLY A 201 -6.71 -14.68 10.40
C GLY A 201 -6.72 -14.12 11.81
N LYS A 202 -7.73 -14.52 12.58
CA LYS A 202 -7.83 -14.21 14.01
C LYS A 202 -8.38 -15.40 14.76
N ARG A 203 -8.14 -15.46 16.07
CA ARG A 203 -8.60 -16.56 16.91
C ARG A 203 -10.12 -16.74 16.75
N GLY A 204 -10.55 -17.96 16.42
CA GLY A 204 -11.96 -18.30 16.21
C GLY A 204 -12.52 -17.98 14.82
N LYS A 205 -11.74 -17.35 13.92
CA LYS A 205 -12.15 -17.13 12.53
C LYS A 205 -11.71 -18.30 11.65
N ASN A 206 -12.65 -18.85 10.88
CA ASN A 206 -12.39 -19.95 9.95
C ASN A 206 -11.46 -19.49 8.80
N ALA A 207 -10.47 -20.31 8.45
CA ALA A 207 -9.55 -20.08 7.34
C ALA A 207 -10.28 -19.86 6.01
N ASP A 208 -11.33 -20.64 5.70
CA ASP A 208 -12.11 -20.46 4.48
C ASP A 208 -12.73 -19.06 4.41
N LYS A 209 -13.22 -18.55 5.54
CA LYS A 209 -13.78 -17.19 5.64
C LYS A 209 -12.71 -16.13 5.39
N VAL A 210 -11.48 -16.32 5.90
CA VAL A 210 -10.35 -15.41 5.62
C VAL A 210 -10.03 -15.39 4.12
N GLY A 211 -9.98 -16.56 3.48
CA GLY A 211 -9.77 -16.67 2.03
C GLY A 211 -10.87 -15.98 1.22
N ILE A 212 -12.15 -16.21 1.57
CA ILE A 212 -13.30 -15.59 0.91
C ILE A 212 -13.28 -14.07 1.07
N GLU A 213 -13.02 -13.55 2.26
CA GLU A 213 -12.98 -12.09 2.47
C GLU A 213 -11.90 -11.40 1.63
N ALA A 214 -10.72 -12.00 1.51
CA ALA A 214 -9.67 -11.44 0.65
C ALA A 214 -10.04 -11.50 -0.84
N ALA A 215 -10.67 -12.60 -1.27
CA ALA A 215 -11.18 -12.71 -2.63
C ALA A 215 -12.29 -11.70 -2.93
N GLU A 216 -13.25 -11.52 -2.03
CA GLU A 216 -14.33 -10.53 -2.20
C GLU A 216 -13.80 -9.09 -2.18
N MET A 217 -12.76 -8.79 -1.38
CA MET A 217 -12.09 -7.49 -1.44
C MET A 217 -11.48 -7.26 -2.84
N LEU A 218 -10.74 -8.23 -3.37
CA LEU A 218 -10.17 -8.14 -4.72
C LEU A 218 -11.26 -7.99 -5.79
N LEU A 219 -12.32 -8.81 -5.73
CA LEU A 219 -13.42 -8.76 -6.69
C LEU A 219 -14.18 -7.42 -6.59
N GLY A 220 -14.37 -6.88 -5.38
CA GLY A 220 -14.88 -5.53 -5.16
C GLY A 220 -14.07 -4.48 -5.92
N ASN A 221 -12.74 -4.54 -5.79
CA ASN A 221 -11.82 -3.65 -6.50
C ASN A 221 -11.90 -3.81 -8.04
N LEU A 222 -12.13 -5.03 -8.52
CA LEU A 222 -12.27 -5.29 -9.96
C LEU A 222 -13.64 -4.84 -10.51
N ARG A 223 -14.72 -4.96 -9.74
CA ARG A 223 -16.10 -4.66 -10.18
C ARG A 223 -16.30 -3.19 -10.51
N HIS A 224 -15.71 -2.27 -9.74
CA HIS A 224 -15.92 -0.82 -9.94
C HIS A 224 -15.17 -0.24 -11.14
N GLY A 225 -14.32 -1.00 -11.84
CA GLY A 225 -13.68 -0.51 -13.08
C GLY A 225 -12.43 0.36 -12.91
N GLY A 226 -11.95 0.55 -11.67
CA GLY A 226 -10.79 1.39 -11.37
C GLY A 226 -9.48 0.69 -11.72
N ALA A 227 -8.46 1.46 -12.10
CA ALA A 227 -7.10 1.01 -12.36
C ALA A 227 -6.28 0.83 -11.07
N VAL A 228 -6.78 1.33 -9.94
CA VAL A 228 -6.18 1.20 -8.60
C VAL A 228 -7.23 0.72 -7.61
N ASP A 229 -6.77 0.05 -6.54
CA ASP A 229 -7.63 -0.36 -5.42
C ASP A 229 -7.75 0.73 -4.33
N ASP A 230 -8.62 0.48 -3.36
CA ASP A 230 -8.95 1.41 -2.27
C ASP A 230 -7.74 1.90 -1.47
N TYR A 231 -6.71 1.07 -1.28
CA TYR A 231 -5.51 1.45 -0.52
C TYR A 231 -4.52 2.24 -1.38
N LEU A 232 -4.37 1.86 -2.65
CA LEU A 232 -3.47 2.58 -3.55
C LEU A 232 -4.03 3.97 -3.90
N GLN A 233 -5.36 4.12 -3.86
CA GLN A 233 -6.05 5.37 -4.14
C GLN A 233 -5.51 6.56 -3.30
N ASP A 234 -5.38 6.40 -1.99
CA ASP A 234 -4.85 7.46 -1.11
C ASP A 234 -3.33 7.53 -1.13
N GLN A 235 -2.66 6.39 -1.25
CA GLN A 235 -1.20 6.29 -1.24
C GLN A 235 -0.51 6.98 -2.42
N LEU A 236 -1.17 7.10 -3.58
CA LEU A 236 -0.59 7.79 -4.75
C LEU A 236 -0.69 9.32 -4.64
N ILE A 237 -1.53 9.86 -3.75
CA ILE A 237 -1.87 11.28 -3.73
C ILE A 237 -0.65 12.17 -3.48
N ILE A 238 0.24 11.83 -2.54
CA ILE A 238 1.45 12.65 -2.32
C ILE A 238 2.36 12.66 -3.54
N PHE A 239 2.50 11.51 -4.22
CA PHE A 239 3.37 11.39 -5.39
C PHE A 239 2.82 12.19 -6.56
N MET A 240 1.51 12.13 -6.78
CA MET A 240 0.80 12.97 -7.76
C MET A 240 1.02 14.46 -7.46
N ALA A 241 0.90 14.88 -6.20
CA ALA A 241 1.10 16.26 -5.80
C ALA A 241 2.54 16.75 -6.03
N LEU A 242 3.54 15.89 -5.81
CA LEU A 242 4.96 16.24 -5.93
C LEU A 242 5.51 16.12 -7.37
N ALA A 243 4.87 15.31 -8.22
CA ALA A 243 5.29 15.06 -9.60
C ALA A 243 5.35 16.32 -10.47
N ASN A 244 6.19 16.28 -11.50
CA ASN A 244 6.31 17.36 -12.49
C ASN A 244 5.40 17.12 -13.69
N GLY A 245 4.13 17.51 -13.55
CA GLY A 245 3.16 17.43 -14.62
C GLY A 245 1.79 16.97 -14.14
N LEU A 246 0.94 16.61 -15.10
CA LEU A 246 -0.41 16.13 -14.85
C LEU A 246 -0.40 14.63 -14.58
N SER A 247 -0.76 14.23 -13.36
CA SER A 247 -1.03 12.83 -13.04
C SER A 247 -2.52 12.53 -13.09
N ARG A 248 -2.90 11.36 -13.60
CA ARG A 248 -4.30 10.90 -13.68
C ARG A 248 -4.43 9.48 -13.18
N VAL A 249 -5.41 9.20 -12.33
CA VAL A 249 -5.65 7.87 -11.77
C VAL A 249 -7.14 7.57 -11.79
N LYS A 250 -7.52 6.47 -12.46
CA LYS A 250 -8.88 5.94 -12.42
C LYS A 250 -9.04 4.96 -11.26
N THR A 251 -10.07 5.13 -10.46
CA THR A 251 -10.29 4.41 -9.21
C THR A 251 -11.77 4.07 -9.03
N GLY A 252 -12.10 3.25 -8.03
CA GLY A 252 -13.48 3.05 -7.57
C GLY A 252 -14.04 4.25 -6.80
N PRO A 253 -15.10 4.05 -6.00
CA PRO A 253 -15.64 5.08 -5.12
C PRO A 253 -14.55 5.75 -4.29
N ILE A 254 -14.66 7.07 -4.11
CA ILE A 254 -13.64 7.83 -3.37
C ILE A 254 -13.76 7.55 -1.87
N THR A 255 -12.73 6.94 -1.29
CA THR A 255 -12.67 6.64 0.14
C THR A 255 -12.51 7.92 0.98
N LEU A 256 -12.83 7.84 2.27
CA LEU A 256 -12.58 8.95 3.19
C LEU A 256 -11.08 9.24 3.32
N HIS A 257 -10.24 8.20 3.33
CA HIS A 257 -8.78 8.31 3.37
C HIS A 257 -8.26 9.14 2.19
N THR A 258 -8.74 8.87 0.98
CA THR A 258 -8.35 9.63 -0.22
C THR A 258 -8.78 11.09 -0.15
N LYS A 259 -10.01 11.37 0.32
CA LYS A 259 -10.47 12.77 0.51
C LYS A 259 -9.57 13.52 1.48
N THR A 260 -9.19 12.87 2.58
CA THR A 260 -8.28 13.44 3.58
C THR A 260 -6.87 13.62 3.02
N ALA A 261 -6.34 12.65 2.28
CA ALA A 261 -5.03 12.73 1.63
C ALA A 261 -4.98 13.91 0.64
N ILE A 262 -6.00 14.07 -0.22
CA ILE A 262 -6.12 15.20 -1.15
C ILE A 262 -6.12 16.52 -0.36
N HIS A 263 -6.97 16.63 0.65
CA HIS A 263 -7.11 17.85 1.46
C HIS A 263 -5.78 18.30 2.08
N PHE A 264 -4.98 17.37 2.62
CA PHE A 264 -3.67 17.71 3.18
C PHE A 264 -2.62 17.97 2.11
N ALA A 265 -2.60 17.18 1.03
CA ALA A 265 -1.67 17.40 -0.08
C ALA A 265 -1.83 18.81 -0.68
N GLU A 266 -3.06 19.27 -0.92
CA GLU A 266 -3.33 20.63 -1.40
C GLU A 266 -2.86 21.70 -0.42
N GLN A 267 -3.08 21.52 0.88
CA GLN A 267 -2.65 22.50 1.89
C GLN A 267 -1.14 22.64 1.97
N LEU A 268 -0.43 21.50 1.93
CA LEU A 268 1.02 21.40 2.13
C LEU A 268 1.81 21.78 0.89
N THR A 269 1.34 21.37 -0.31
CA THR A 269 2.09 21.53 -1.56
C THR A 269 1.57 22.68 -2.42
N LYS A 270 0.29 23.05 -2.30
CA LYS A 270 -0.45 23.91 -3.24
C LYS A 270 -0.77 23.28 -4.59
N ALA A 271 -0.53 21.97 -4.76
CA ALA A 271 -1.10 21.20 -5.86
C ALA A 271 -2.63 21.34 -5.89
N LYS A 272 -3.23 21.10 -7.06
CA LYS A 272 -4.68 21.16 -7.26
C LYS A 272 -5.17 19.81 -7.72
N PHE A 273 -6.17 19.29 -7.03
CA PHE A 273 -6.82 18.03 -7.39
C PHE A 273 -8.21 18.28 -7.95
N THR A 274 -8.55 17.51 -8.98
CA THR A 274 -9.93 17.38 -9.48
C THR A 274 -10.35 15.93 -9.36
N VAL A 275 -11.62 15.73 -9.03
CA VAL A 275 -12.23 14.41 -8.91
C VAL A 275 -13.53 14.44 -9.69
N ALA A 276 -13.59 13.64 -10.75
CA ALA A 276 -14.76 13.53 -11.62
C ALA A 276 -15.23 12.08 -11.71
N LYS A 277 -16.52 11.86 -11.93
CA LYS A 277 -17.03 10.53 -12.25
C LYS A 277 -16.55 10.15 -13.66
N SER A 278 -16.12 8.91 -13.85
CA SER A 278 -15.70 8.41 -15.16
C SER A 278 -16.91 8.24 -16.06
N GLU A 279 -16.94 8.92 -17.19
CA GLU A 279 -17.98 8.80 -18.22
C GLU A 279 -17.63 7.65 -19.17
N GLU A 280 -17.93 6.40 -18.79
CA GLU A 280 -17.81 5.24 -19.70
C GLU A 280 -19.15 4.49 -19.83
N ASP A 281 -19.55 4.22 -21.07
CA ASP A 281 -20.89 3.77 -21.50
C ASP A 281 -21.26 2.30 -21.20
N VAL A 282 -20.48 1.55 -20.42
CA VAL A 282 -20.69 0.10 -20.26
C VAL A 282 -20.90 -0.31 -18.79
N SER A 283 -22.18 -0.30 -18.38
CA SER A 283 -22.73 -0.76 -17.09
C SER A 283 -22.30 0.08 -15.87
N PRO A 284 -23.07 0.10 -14.75
CA PRO A 284 -22.89 1.12 -13.72
C PRO A 284 -21.64 0.82 -12.89
N LYS A 285 -20.48 1.21 -13.42
CA LYS A 285 -19.21 1.23 -12.72
C LYS A 285 -19.11 2.59 -12.04
N ASP A 286 -19.13 2.60 -10.71
CA ASP A 286 -18.83 3.78 -9.90
C ASP A 286 -17.31 4.05 -9.92
N ALA A 287 -16.79 4.30 -11.10
CA ALA A 287 -15.41 4.71 -11.31
C ALA A 287 -15.30 6.24 -11.27
N TYR A 288 -14.19 6.72 -10.73
CA TYR A 288 -13.83 8.12 -10.66
C TYR A 288 -12.42 8.33 -11.22
N ILE A 289 -12.16 9.51 -11.76
CA ILE A 289 -10.84 9.95 -12.19
C ILE A 289 -10.39 11.02 -11.20
N ILE A 290 -9.24 10.78 -10.59
CA ILE A 290 -8.50 11.76 -9.81
C ILE A 290 -7.41 12.33 -10.72
N GLU A 291 -7.42 13.64 -10.93
CA GLU A 291 -6.33 14.33 -11.64
C GLU A 291 -5.62 15.29 -10.70
N CYS A 292 -4.32 15.45 -10.89
CA CYS A 292 -3.51 16.39 -10.14
C CYS A 292 -2.48 17.05 -11.05
N GLN A 293 -2.50 18.38 -11.10
CA GLN A 293 -1.35 19.12 -11.59
C GLN A 293 -0.34 19.22 -10.44
N GLY A 294 0.69 18.36 -10.50
CA GLY A 294 1.74 18.31 -9.50
C GLY A 294 2.62 19.55 -9.52
N VAL A 295 3.26 19.86 -8.39
CA VAL A 295 4.07 21.07 -8.18
C VAL A 295 5.46 20.98 -8.80
N GLY A 296 5.84 19.82 -9.32
CA GLY A 296 7.15 19.59 -9.92
C GLY A 296 8.30 19.81 -8.95
N LEU A 297 8.21 19.24 -7.74
CA LEU A 297 9.21 19.48 -6.70
C LEU A 297 10.61 19.01 -7.14
N LEU A 298 11.56 19.94 -7.14
CA LEU A 298 12.96 19.67 -7.46
C LEU A 298 13.77 19.34 -6.20
N ASN A 299 14.54 18.26 -6.26
CA ASN A 299 15.58 17.98 -5.29
C ASN A 299 16.80 18.85 -5.57
N THR A 300 17.07 19.81 -4.69
CA THR A 300 18.21 20.72 -4.82
C THR A 300 19.54 20.09 -4.39
N ASN A 301 19.50 18.90 -3.79
CA ASN A 301 20.69 18.18 -3.32
C ASN A 301 21.28 17.20 -4.35
N LEU A 302 20.72 17.15 -5.56
CA LEU A 302 21.16 16.33 -6.69
C LEU A 302 21.52 17.18 -7.90
#